data_AF-A0A7C5GZK3-F1
#
_entry.id   AF-A0A7C5GZK3-F1
#
_cell.length_a   1.000
_cell.length_b   1.000
_cell.length_c   1.000
_cell.angle_alpha   90.00
_cell.angle_beta   90.00
_cell.angle_gamma   90.00
#
_symmetry.space_group_name_H-M   'P 1'
#
loop_
_entity.id
_entity.type
_entity.pdbx_description
1 polymer ?
#
loop_
_entity_poly.entity_id
_entity_poly.type
_entity_poly.pdbx_seq_one_letter_code
_entity_poly.pdbx_strand_id
1 'polypeptide(L)'
;MADIQLNVITSGAVTWVTKREIENVLRDCYRKFKIRLPYRVDVHIVDTEANVQAILKEEKLRMGITTAGDEEYICYHDAWRGYPRIICCLERLAGLSKQAKLGALRHEAAHSALHGSIEYYIYRIPEECRQVAAIKGLDVSVLDQVVYFVSVAVKDFEATRFLVQRGFIECQFAFALEWVRVSEEDKAAWKVAQNNRRAKFIYLTALLKPVLFVHPLLALPKSKKVPLEQQVLLARRVEELLEYLGTAERNKFLQVANLLVEELSADTHKNVDMALQQAMNLA
;
A
#
# COMPACT_ATOMS: atom_id res chain seq x y z
N MET A 1 26.71 -14.24 -1.06
CA MET A 1 25.51 -13.39 -1.23
C MET A 1 25.79 -12.09 -0.51
N ALA A 2 25.60 -10.94 -1.14
CA ALA A 2 25.78 -9.66 -0.46
C ALA A 2 24.71 -9.54 0.63
N ASP A 3 25.12 -9.35 1.88
CA ASP A 3 24.22 -9.05 2.98
C ASP A 3 23.71 -7.62 2.84
N ILE A 4 22.41 -7.44 3.04
CA ILE A 4 21.78 -6.12 3.03
C ILE A 4 22.27 -5.27 4.21
N GLN A 5 22.67 -4.03 3.94
CA GLN A 5 23.02 -3.09 5.00
C GLN A 5 21.73 -2.46 5.58
N LEU A 6 21.34 -2.89 6.79
CA LEU A 6 20.29 -2.20 7.54
C LEU A 6 20.90 -1.14 8.45
N ASN A 7 20.57 0.11 8.18
CA ASN A 7 20.94 1.24 9.01
C ASN A 7 19.73 1.67 9.84
N VAL A 8 19.76 1.40 11.14
CA VAL A 8 18.62 1.64 12.04
C VAL A 8 18.82 2.93 12.83
N ILE A 9 17.95 3.90 12.56
CA ILE A 9 17.91 5.23 13.19
C ILE A 9 16.69 5.26 14.11
N THR A 10 16.85 5.81 15.31
CA THR A 10 15.76 5.94 16.30
C THR A 10 15.49 7.41 16.61
N SER A 11 14.23 7.77 16.82
CA SER A 11 13.83 9.13 17.18
C SER A 11 12.74 9.11 18.25
N GLY A 12 12.92 9.93 19.29
CA GLY A 12 12.03 9.96 20.47
C GLY A 12 12.25 8.78 21.43
N ALA A 13 11.20 8.42 22.17
CA ALA A 13 11.22 7.39 23.22
C ALA A 13 11.21 5.95 22.65
N VAL A 14 12.32 5.54 22.03
CA VAL A 14 12.50 4.19 21.48
C VAL A 14 13.43 3.37 22.35
N THR A 15 12.93 2.28 22.93
CA THR A 15 13.76 1.38 23.75
C THR A 15 14.70 0.53 22.90
N TRP A 16 15.82 0.10 23.48
CA TRP A 16 16.74 -0.83 22.82
C TRP A 16 16.07 -2.16 22.45
N VAL A 17 15.14 -2.64 23.29
CA VAL A 17 14.40 -3.89 23.05
C VAL A 17 13.54 -3.73 21.80
N THR A 18 12.73 -2.68 21.71
CA THR A 18 11.88 -2.40 20.55
C THR A 18 12.69 -2.23 19.27
N LYS A 19 13.83 -1.52 19.35
CA LYS A 19 14.77 -1.37 18.23
C LYS A 19 15.22 -2.74 17.73
N ARG A 20 15.69 -3.61 18.63
CA ARG A 20 16.17 -4.95 18.29
C ARG A 20 15.08 -5.85 17.72
N GLU A 21 13.87 -5.78 18.27
CA GLU A 21 12.73 -6.56 17.77
C GLU A 21 12.41 -6.22 16.30
N ILE A 22 12.26 -4.93 15.99
CA ILE A 22 11.99 -4.47 14.61
C ILE A 22 13.14 -4.83 13.68
N GLU A 23 14.38 -4.57 14.10
CA GLU A 23 15.57 -4.91 13.32
C GLU A 23 15.62 -6.41 13.00
N ASN A 24 15.35 -7.27 13.98
CA ASN A 24 15.35 -8.73 13.80
C ASN A 24 14.28 -9.19 12.82
N VAL A 25 13.06 -8.63 12.90
CA VAL A 25 11.98 -8.92 11.95
C VAL A 25 12.40 -8.60 10.52
N LEU A 26 12.98 -7.42 10.30
CA LEU A 26 13.42 -6.99 8.97
C LEU A 26 14.58 -7.85 8.46
N ARG A 27 15.57 -8.17 9.31
CA ARG A 27 16.67 -9.08 8.95
C ARG A 27 16.16 -10.47 8.56
N ASP A 28 15.19 -11.00 9.29
CA ASP A 28 14.54 -12.29 8.97
C ASP A 28 13.86 -12.24 7.60
N CYS A 29 13.21 -11.13 7.24
CA CYS A 29 12.61 -10.94 5.92
C CYS A 29 13.64 -11.06 4.81
N TYR A 30 14.69 -10.23 4.85
CA TYR A 30 15.67 -10.18 3.77
C TYR A 30 16.44 -11.50 3.62
N ARG A 31 16.72 -12.21 4.73
CA ARG A 31 17.28 -13.57 4.69
C ARG A 31 16.37 -14.56 3.95
N LYS A 32 15.05 -14.41 4.05
CA LYS A 32 14.06 -15.28 3.38
C LYS A 32 13.74 -14.84 1.96
N PHE A 33 13.89 -13.56 1.62
CA PHE A 33 13.53 -13.03 0.31
C PHE A 33 14.44 -13.55 -0.82
N LYS A 34 15.74 -13.69 -0.54
CA LYS A 34 16.79 -14.34 -1.35
C LYS A 34 16.97 -13.84 -2.80
N ILE A 35 16.26 -12.82 -3.24
CA ILE A 35 16.28 -12.33 -4.63
C ILE A 35 16.22 -10.79 -4.62
N ARG A 36 17.07 -10.15 -5.45
CA ARG A 36 17.07 -8.70 -5.76
C ARG A 36 16.95 -7.81 -4.53
N LEU A 37 17.80 -8.06 -3.53
CA LEU A 37 17.85 -7.22 -2.34
C LEU A 37 18.51 -5.88 -2.65
N PRO A 38 17.99 -4.75 -2.11
CA PRO A 38 18.70 -3.49 -2.16
C PRO A 38 20.01 -3.61 -1.38
N TYR A 39 21.03 -2.85 -1.77
CA TYR A 39 22.31 -2.86 -1.08
C TYR A 39 22.21 -2.28 0.35
N ARG A 40 21.27 -1.36 0.56
CA ARG A 40 21.02 -0.68 1.84
C ARG A 40 19.53 -0.41 2.03
N VAL A 41 19.06 -0.47 3.28
CA VAL A 41 17.76 0.06 3.71
C VAL A 41 17.98 0.92 4.95
N ASP A 42 17.48 2.15 4.94
CA ASP A 42 17.39 2.98 6.15
C ASP A 42 16.09 2.64 6.89
N VAL A 43 16.17 2.35 8.18
CA VAL A 43 15.02 2.03 9.02
C VAL A 43 14.92 3.07 10.11
N HIS A 44 13.92 3.94 10.02
CA HIS A 44 13.60 4.94 11.03
C HIS A 44 12.54 4.37 11.98
N ILE A 45 12.88 4.24 13.24
CA ILE A 45 11.93 3.85 14.29
C ILE A 45 11.62 5.09 15.10
N VAL A 46 10.35 5.52 15.06
CA VAL A 46 9.91 6.80 15.60
C VAL A 46 8.78 6.54 16.59
N ASP A 47 8.83 7.16 17.77
CA ASP A 47 7.89 6.91 18.86
C ASP A 47 6.44 7.32 18.55
N THR A 48 6.25 8.51 17.99
CA THR A 48 4.94 9.17 17.84
C THR A 48 4.68 9.59 16.40
N GLU A 49 3.40 9.70 16.06
CA GLU A 49 2.96 10.19 14.75
C GLU A 49 3.41 11.63 14.49
N ALA A 50 3.35 12.50 15.51
CA ALA A 50 3.80 13.88 15.39
C ALA A 50 5.27 13.98 14.98
N ASN A 51 6.12 13.11 15.53
CA ASN A 51 7.54 13.05 15.15
C ASN A 51 7.75 12.52 13.74
N VAL A 52 6.94 11.54 13.29
CA VAL A 52 6.97 11.07 11.90
C VAL A 52 6.59 12.20 10.94
N GLN A 53 5.53 12.94 11.23
CA GLN A 53 5.09 14.07 10.41
C GLN A 53 6.14 15.18 10.36
N ALA A 54 6.81 15.48 11.48
CA ALA A 54 7.91 16.44 11.51
C ALA A 54 9.06 16.02 10.58
N ILE A 55 9.48 14.75 10.64
CA ILE A 55 10.53 14.19 9.77
C ILE A 55 10.13 14.26 8.29
N LEU A 56 8.90 13.85 7.95
CA LEU A 56 8.42 13.86 6.57
C LEU A 56 8.30 15.28 6.02
N LYS A 57 7.80 16.22 6.84
CA LYS A 57 7.68 17.63 6.46
C LYS A 57 9.04 18.27 6.18
N GLU A 58 10.02 18.03 7.04
CA GLU A 58 11.38 18.52 6.85
C GLU A 58 12.02 17.93 5.59
N GLU A 59 11.84 16.63 5.34
CA GLU A 59 12.36 15.96 4.14
C GLU A 59 11.72 16.52 2.87
N LYS A 60 10.39 16.65 2.83
CA LYS A 60 9.66 17.21 1.69
C LYS A 60 10.14 18.62 1.38
N LEU A 61 10.30 19.46 2.41
CA LEU A 61 10.82 20.82 2.27
C LEU A 61 12.23 20.84 1.68
N ARG A 62 13.14 20.01 2.21
CA ARG A 62 14.52 19.93 1.74
C ARG A 62 14.63 19.43 0.29
N MET A 63 13.72 18.56 -0.12
CA MET A 63 13.71 17.96 -1.46
C MET A 63 12.84 18.72 -2.47
N GLY A 64 12.16 19.80 -2.05
CA GLY A 64 11.23 20.53 -2.91
C GLY A 64 9.99 19.73 -3.32
N ILE A 65 9.61 18.71 -2.55
CA ILE A 65 8.44 17.86 -2.81
C ILE A 65 7.19 18.59 -2.33
N THR A 66 6.30 18.95 -3.26
CA THR A 66 5.06 19.69 -2.97
C THR A 66 3.81 18.81 -2.94
N THR A 67 3.96 17.47 -2.98
CA THR A 67 2.82 16.55 -3.00
C THR A 67 2.00 16.67 -1.71
N ALA A 68 0.72 16.97 -1.89
CA ALA A 68 -0.30 16.98 -0.85
C ALA A 68 -0.78 15.54 -0.57
N GLY A 69 -0.95 15.20 0.69
CA GLY A 69 -1.38 13.89 1.16
C GLY A 69 -0.89 13.68 2.59
N ASP A 70 -1.80 13.79 3.55
CA ASP A 70 -1.57 13.27 4.90
C ASP A 70 -1.64 11.75 4.78
N GLU A 71 -0.46 11.17 4.69
CA GLU A 71 -0.28 9.76 4.41
C GLU A 71 -0.47 9.01 5.74
N GLU A 72 -1.68 8.51 6.02
CA GLU A 72 -2.01 7.76 7.25
C GLU A 72 -1.52 6.29 7.22
N TYR A 73 -0.29 6.03 6.75
CA TYR A 73 0.25 4.67 6.74
C TYR A 73 0.79 4.26 8.13
N ILE A 74 0.50 3.04 8.56
CA ILE A 74 1.02 2.49 9.83
C ILE A 74 2.56 2.49 9.83
N CYS A 75 3.16 2.14 8.70
CA CYS A 75 4.56 2.30 8.40
C CYS A 75 4.70 2.89 6.99
N TYR A 76 5.75 3.64 6.74
CA TYR A 76 6.00 4.28 5.45
C TYR A 76 7.16 3.59 4.74
N HIS A 77 7.12 3.59 3.42
CA HIS A 77 8.30 3.32 2.60
C HIS A 77 8.48 4.38 1.51
N ASP A 78 9.72 4.82 1.32
CA ASP A 78 10.11 5.68 0.22
C ASP A 78 11.49 5.29 -0.32
N ALA A 79 11.86 5.81 -1.49
CA ALA A 79 13.21 5.68 -2.05
C ALA A 79 13.78 7.04 -2.49
N TRP A 80 13.36 8.13 -1.85
CA TRP A 80 13.65 9.49 -2.33
C TRP A 80 15.16 9.81 -2.37
N ARG A 81 15.95 9.14 -1.52
CA ARG A 81 17.41 9.31 -1.44
C ARG A 81 18.20 8.36 -2.35
N GLY A 82 17.52 7.65 -3.26
CA GLY A 82 18.13 6.67 -4.16
C GLY A 82 18.32 5.27 -3.54
N TYR A 83 17.85 5.07 -2.32
CA TYR A 83 17.81 3.78 -1.64
C TYR A 83 16.55 3.72 -0.76
N PRO A 84 16.03 2.53 -0.44
CA PRO A 84 14.79 2.41 0.31
C PRO A 84 14.94 2.85 1.76
N ARG A 85 13.92 3.55 2.25
CA ARG A 85 13.73 3.94 3.64
C ARG A 85 12.41 3.36 4.13
N ILE A 86 12.42 2.74 5.31
CA ILE A 86 11.23 2.31 6.04
C ILE A 86 11.10 3.20 7.28
N ILE A 87 9.92 3.78 7.52
CA ILE A 87 9.63 4.55 8.74
C ILE A 87 8.54 3.82 9.53
N CYS A 88 8.90 3.34 10.73
CA CYS A 88 8.01 2.66 11.66
C CYS A 88 7.52 3.62 12.74
N CYS A 89 6.22 3.92 12.77
CA CYS A 89 5.59 4.68 13.85
C CYS A 89 5.19 3.75 14.99
N LEU A 90 5.85 3.83 16.15
CA LEU A 90 5.57 2.95 17.28
C LEU A 90 4.17 3.16 17.86
N GLU A 91 3.68 4.39 17.91
CA GLU A 91 2.32 4.73 18.32
C GLU A 91 1.26 4.03 17.44
N ARG A 92 1.39 4.09 16.11
CA ARG A 92 0.48 3.39 15.19
C ARG A 92 0.62 1.88 15.28
N LEU A 93 1.86 1.38 15.37
CA LEU A 93 2.12 -0.04 15.61
C LEU A 93 1.56 -0.49 16.97
N ALA A 94 1.47 0.37 17.98
CA ALA A 94 0.94 0.02 19.31
C ALA A 94 -0.52 -0.44 19.23
N GLY A 95 -1.32 0.18 18.36
CA GLY A 95 -2.74 -0.13 18.15
C GLY A 95 -3.03 -1.48 17.47
N LEU A 96 -2.01 -2.16 16.94
CA LEU A 96 -2.16 -3.44 16.27
C LEU A 96 -1.93 -4.64 17.21
N SER A 97 -2.51 -5.80 16.89
CA SER A 97 -2.08 -7.06 17.53
C SER A 97 -0.64 -7.42 17.17
N LYS A 98 0.00 -8.30 17.97
CA LYS A 98 1.38 -8.77 17.69
C LYS A 98 1.53 -9.37 16.28
N GLN A 99 0.54 -10.11 15.81
CA GLN A 99 0.57 -10.70 14.46
C GLN A 99 0.38 -9.65 13.37
N ALA A 100 -0.51 -8.68 13.58
CA ALA A 100 -0.70 -7.57 12.65
C ALA A 100 0.52 -6.65 12.56
N LYS A 101 1.19 -6.33 13.69
CA LYS A 101 2.48 -5.60 13.69
C LYS A 101 3.54 -6.31 12.84
N LEU A 102 3.64 -7.63 13.02
CA LEU A 102 4.56 -8.45 12.24
C LEU A 102 4.21 -8.43 10.75
N GLY A 103 2.91 -8.43 10.43
CA GLY A 103 2.42 -8.28 9.07
C GLY A 103 2.79 -6.94 8.44
N ALA A 104 2.52 -5.84 9.13
CA ALA A 104 2.85 -4.49 8.68
C ALA A 104 4.36 -4.32 8.41
N LEU A 105 5.23 -4.73 9.36
CA LEU A 105 6.68 -4.64 9.18
C LEU A 105 7.19 -5.49 8.00
N ARG A 106 6.62 -6.68 7.81
CA ARG A 106 6.95 -7.56 6.67
C ARG A 106 6.48 -6.98 5.35
N HIS A 107 5.35 -6.27 5.35
CA HIS A 107 4.81 -5.58 4.18
C HIS A 107 5.77 -4.50 3.69
N GLU A 108 6.23 -3.62 4.58
CA GLU A 108 7.22 -2.60 4.21
C GLU A 108 8.58 -3.20 3.80
N ALA A 109 9.00 -4.30 4.44
CA ALA A 109 10.19 -5.02 3.98
C ALA A 109 10.02 -5.50 2.53
N ALA A 110 8.85 -6.04 2.16
CA ALA A 110 8.58 -6.46 0.79
C ALA A 110 8.60 -5.28 -0.18
N HIS A 111 8.00 -4.14 0.17
CA HIS A 111 8.09 -2.93 -0.63
C HIS A 111 9.53 -2.46 -0.84
N SER A 112 10.35 -2.43 0.21
CA SER A 112 11.77 -2.04 0.06
C SER A 112 12.56 -2.98 -0.84
N ALA A 113 12.16 -4.26 -0.94
CA ALA A 113 12.82 -5.25 -1.78
C ALA A 113 12.32 -5.22 -3.23
N LEU A 114 11.03 -4.94 -3.45
CA LEU A 114 10.43 -4.92 -4.78
C LEU A 114 10.49 -3.54 -5.44
N HIS A 115 10.28 -2.49 -4.66
CA HIS A 115 10.05 -1.11 -5.11
C HIS A 115 11.03 -0.12 -4.46
N GLY A 116 12.21 -0.59 -4.06
CA GLY A 116 13.18 0.20 -3.29
C GLY A 116 14.00 1.22 -4.09
N SER A 117 13.69 1.42 -5.37
CA SER A 117 14.41 2.33 -6.27
C SER A 117 13.50 3.41 -6.83
N ILE A 118 14.11 4.51 -7.28
CA ILE A 118 13.38 5.72 -7.66
C ILE A 118 12.49 5.51 -8.89
N GLU A 119 12.81 4.58 -9.79
CA GLU A 119 11.98 4.31 -10.96
C GLU A 119 10.55 3.90 -10.60
N TYR A 120 10.34 3.26 -9.44
CA TYR A 120 9.01 2.90 -8.95
C TYR A 120 8.21 4.11 -8.43
N TYR A 121 8.76 5.32 -8.45
CA TYR A 121 8.05 6.55 -8.06
C TYR A 121 7.83 7.48 -9.26
N ILE A 122 8.23 7.07 -10.46
CA ILE A 122 8.15 7.85 -11.68
C ILE A 122 7.25 7.10 -12.66
N TYR A 123 6.02 7.56 -12.79
CA TYR A 123 5.04 7.02 -13.74
C TYR A 123 4.70 8.05 -14.79
N ARG A 124 4.58 7.58 -16.03
CA ARG A 124 4.06 8.40 -17.13
C ARG A 124 2.61 7.99 -17.34
N ILE A 125 1.72 8.97 -17.40
CA ILE A 125 0.34 8.71 -17.79
C ILE A 125 0.35 8.27 -19.28
N PRO A 126 -0.28 7.15 -19.68
CA PRO A 126 -0.42 6.78 -21.08
C PRO A 126 -1.21 7.83 -21.88
N GLU A 127 -0.91 7.97 -23.17
CA GLU A 127 -1.56 8.98 -24.02
C GLU A 127 -3.06 8.70 -24.16
N GLU A 128 -3.44 7.44 -24.25
CA GLU A 128 -4.82 7.00 -24.32
C GLU A 128 -5.60 7.44 -23.08
N CYS A 129 -4.99 7.35 -21.89
CA CYS A 129 -5.59 7.82 -20.64
C CYS A 129 -5.79 9.34 -20.64
N ARG A 130 -4.81 10.12 -21.15
CA ARG A 130 -4.95 11.58 -21.30
C ARG A 130 -6.10 11.94 -22.22
N GLN A 131 -6.24 11.25 -23.35
CA GLN A 131 -7.32 11.48 -24.30
C GLN A 131 -8.70 11.17 -23.70
N VAL A 132 -8.84 10.02 -23.04
CA VAL A 132 -10.08 9.64 -22.34
C VAL A 132 -10.41 10.65 -21.24
N ALA A 133 -9.41 11.12 -20.49
CA ALA A 133 -9.60 12.12 -19.46
C ALA A 133 -10.11 13.46 -20.01
N ALA A 134 -9.53 13.93 -21.13
CA ALA A 134 -9.97 15.14 -21.81
C ALA A 134 -11.43 15.02 -22.28
N ILE A 135 -11.81 13.88 -22.88
CA ILE A 135 -13.20 13.60 -23.28
C ILE A 135 -14.14 13.60 -22.06
N LYS A 136 -13.69 13.08 -20.92
CA LYS A 136 -14.47 13.01 -19.68
C LYS A 136 -14.44 14.32 -18.86
N GLY A 137 -13.71 15.35 -19.29
CA GLY A 137 -13.59 16.63 -18.59
C GLY A 137 -12.79 16.56 -17.28
N LEU A 138 -11.84 15.64 -17.20
CA LEU A 138 -10.93 15.49 -16.06
C LEU A 138 -9.67 16.34 -16.26
N ASP A 139 -9.26 17.06 -15.22
CA ASP A 139 -8.04 17.85 -15.26
C ASP A 139 -6.80 16.95 -15.06
N VAL A 140 -5.64 17.44 -15.48
CA VAL A 140 -4.36 16.72 -15.32
C VAL A 140 -4.07 16.40 -13.86
N SER A 141 -4.38 17.30 -12.92
CA SER A 141 -4.20 17.07 -11.49
C SER A 141 -5.01 15.89 -10.94
N VAL A 142 -6.18 15.61 -11.52
CA VAL A 142 -6.97 14.41 -11.18
C VAL A 142 -6.24 13.16 -11.64
N LEU A 143 -5.66 13.18 -12.84
CA LEU A 143 -4.89 12.04 -13.35
C LEU A 143 -3.61 11.79 -12.57
N ASP A 144 -2.91 12.85 -12.17
CA ASP A 144 -1.71 12.74 -11.32
C ASP A 144 -2.05 12.07 -9.98
N GLN A 145 -3.20 12.42 -9.40
CA GLN A 145 -3.66 11.80 -8.15
C GLN A 145 -4.10 10.34 -8.37
N VAL A 146 -4.79 10.05 -9.47
CA VAL A 146 -5.23 8.69 -9.82
C VAL A 146 -4.03 7.79 -10.11
N VAL A 147 -3.02 8.24 -10.87
CA VAL A 147 -1.83 7.42 -11.13
C VAL A 147 -1.05 7.13 -9.85
N TYR A 148 -1.00 8.09 -8.91
CA TYR A 148 -0.45 7.84 -7.58
C TYR A 148 -1.23 6.72 -6.87
N PHE A 149 -2.57 6.82 -6.74
CA PHE A 149 -3.36 5.81 -6.05
C PHE A 149 -3.31 4.44 -6.70
N VAL A 150 -3.36 4.38 -8.03
CA VAL A 150 -3.18 3.13 -8.79
C VAL A 150 -1.80 2.54 -8.50
N SER A 151 -0.74 3.35 -8.53
CA SER A 151 0.61 2.86 -8.28
C SER A 151 0.76 2.25 -6.89
N VAL A 152 0.16 2.87 -5.86
CA VAL A 152 0.17 2.33 -4.50
C VAL A 152 -0.62 1.01 -4.45
N ALA A 153 -1.81 0.96 -5.05
CA ALA A 153 -2.63 -0.25 -5.05
C ALA A 153 -1.96 -1.45 -5.74
N VAL A 154 -1.32 -1.22 -6.89
CA VAL A 154 -0.54 -2.26 -7.61
C VAL A 154 0.62 -2.76 -6.76
N LYS A 155 1.37 -1.85 -6.14
CA LYS A 155 2.51 -2.22 -5.29
C LYS A 155 2.08 -3.02 -4.06
N ASP A 156 0.98 -2.66 -3.41
CA ASP A 156 0.46 -3.39 -2.24
C ASP A 156 0.03 -4.81 -2.63
N PHE A 157 -0.61 -4.97 -3.79
CA PHE A 157 -0.90 -6.30 -4.34
C PHE A 157 0.39 -7.11 -4.55
N GLU A 158 1.39 -6.51 -5.21
CA GLU A 158 2.67 -7.16 -5.49
C GLU A 158 3.41 -7.56 -4.21
N ALA A 159 3.41 -6.69 -3.20
CA ALA A 159 4.02 -6.95 -1.89
C ALA A 159 3.30 -8.09 -1.15
N THR A 160 1.96 -8.08 -1.08
CA THR A 160 1.21 -9.19 -0.46
C THR A 160 1.45 -10.50 -1.21
N ARG A 161 1.37 -10.49 -2.55
CA ARG A 161 1.63 -11.68 -3.39
C ARG A 161 3.02 -12.24 -3.13
N PHE A 162 4.03 -11.39 -3.07
CA PHE A 162 5.43 -11.76 -2.81
C PHE A 162 5.64 -12.39 -1.43
N LEU A 163 4.97 -11.85 -0.41
CA LEU A 163 5.04 -12.34 0.97
C LEU A 163 4.33 -13.68 1.15
N VAL A 164 3.15 -13.81 0.57
CA VAL A 164 2.36 -15.04 0.57
C VAL A 164 3.14 -16.18 -0.11
N GLN A 165 3.76 -15.92 -1.26
CA GLN A 165 4.62 -16.89 -1.96
C GLN A 165 5.84 -17.35 -1.12
N ARG A 166 6.23 -16.57 -0.11
CA ARG A 166 7.32 -16.88 0.82
C ARG A 166 6.84 -17.42 2.17
N GLY A 167 5.55 -17.74 2.26
CA GLY A 167 4.94 -18.34 3.45
C GLY A 167 4.64 -17.37 4.59
N PHE A 168 4.73 -16.06 4.36
CA PHE A 168 4.32 -15.05 5.34
C PHE A 168 2.80 -14.83 5.27
N ILE A 169 2.02 -15.83 5.67
CA ILE A 169 0.55 -15.81 5.44
C ILE A 169 -0.20 -15.31 6.67
N GLU A 170 -0.05 -15.96 7.82
CA GLU A 170 -0.84 -15.67 9.03
C GLU A 170 -0.75 -14.21 9.48
N CYS A 171 0.45 -13.65 9.46
CA CYS A 171 0.67 -12.25 9.84
C CYS A 171 0.05 -11.27 8.83
N GLN A 172 -0.04 -11.63 7.55
CA GLN A 172 -0.67 -10.79 6.53
C GLN A 172 -2.19 -10.82 6.66
N PHE A 173 -2.80 -11.97 6.98
CA PHE A 173 -4.22 -12.02 7.35
C PHE A 173 -4.53 -11.17 8.58
N ALA A 174 -3.73 -11.30 9.65
CA ALA A 174 -3.92 -10.51 10.86
C ALA A 174 -3.81 -9.01 10.57
N PHE A 175 -2.81 -8.60 9.79
CA PHE A 175 -2.65 -7.23 9.37
C PHE A 175 -3.85 -6.73 8.54
N ALA A 176 -4.29 -7.53 7.58
CA ALA A 176 -5.41 -7.17 6.72
C ALA A 176 -6.74 -7.00 7.47
N LEU A 177 -7.04 -7.88 8.42
CA LEU A 177 -8.25 -7.81 9.23
C LEU A 177 -8.29 -6.60 10.17
N GLU A 178 -7.12 -6.07 10.55
CA GLU A 178 -7.01 -4.89 11.40
C GLU A 178 -6.92 -3.58 10.60
N TRP A 179 -6.31 -3.61 9.41
CA TRP A 179 -6.13 -2.44 8.56
C TRP A 179 -7.32 -2.14 7.65
N VAL A 180 -7.91 -3.16 7.02
CA VAL A 180 -9.04 -2.97 6.12
C VAL A 180 -10.29 -2.74 6.93
N ARG A 181 -10.63 -1.48 7.17
CA ARG A 181 -11.81 -1.06 7.91
C ARG A 181 -12.39 0.18 7.25
N VAL A 182 -13.71 0.30 7.29
CA VAL A 182 -14.40 1.54 6.94
C VAL A 182 -14.54 2.40 8.18
N SER A 183 -14.14 3.66 8.08
CA SER A 183 -14.35 4.69 9.10
C SER A 183 -15.60 5.52 8.82
N GLU A 184 -16.05 6.32 9.78
CA GLU A 184 -17.14 7.27 9.51
C GLU A 184 -16.68 8.42 8.61
N GLU A 185 -15.39 8.76 8.69
CA GLU A 185 -14.71 9.69 7.80
C GLU A 185 -14.77 9.21 6.34
N ASP A 186 -14.54 7.91 6.09
CA ASP A 186 -14.66 7.32 4.74
C ASP A 186 -16.08 7.48 4.19
N LYS A 187 -17.10 7.16 5.00
CA LYS A 187 -18.51 7.29 4.61
C LYS A 187 -18.88 8.75 4.35
N ALA A 188 -18.38 9.68 5.18
CA ALA A 188 -18.58 11.11 4.98
C ALA A 188 -17.92 11.60 3.69
N ALA A 189 -16.68 11.17 3.43
CA ALA A 189 -15.95 11.48 2.20
C ALA A 189 -16.70 10.97 0.96
N TRP A 190 -17.24 9.75 0.99
CA TRP A 190 -18.08 9.23 -0.10
C TRP A 190 -19.33 10.06 -0.34
N LYS A 191 -20.05 10.45 0.73
CA LYS A 191 -21.27 11.27 0.60
C LYS A 191 -21.02 12.58 -0.12
N VAL A 192 -19.84 13.18 0.07
CA VAL A 192 -19.41 14.38 -0.64
C VAL A 192 -18.97 14.05 -2.08
N ALA A 193 -18.21 12.96 -2.25
CA ALA A 193 -17.64 12.59 -3.54
C ALA A 193 -18.67 12.08 -4.57
N GLN A 194 -19.69 11.35 -4.14
CA GLN A 194 -20.59 10.59 -5.03
C GLN A 194 -21.35 11.43 -6.07
N ASN A 195 -21.51 12.73 -5.85
CA ASN A 195 -22.21 13.64 -6.76
C ASN A 195 -21.26 14.52 -7.59
N ASN A 196 -19.94 14.41 -7.36
CA ASN A 196 -18.93 15.11 -8.13
C ASN A 196 -18.09 14.09 -8.90
N ARG A 197 -18.13 14.16 -10.23
CA ARG A 197 -17.44 13.19 -11.10
C ARG A 197 -15.95 13.02 -10.77
N ARG A 198 -15.23 14.13 -10.58
CA ARG A 198 -13.79 14.12 -10.29
C ARG A 198 -13.52 13.50 -8.92
N ALA A 199 -14.24 13.94 -7.90
CA ALA A 199 -14.09 13.43 -6.54
C ALA A 199 -14.48 11.94 -6.44
N LYS A 200 -15.57 11.52 -7.10
CA LYS A 200 -15.97 10.11 -7.20
C LYS A 200 -14.87 9.27 -7.82
N PHE A 201 -14.28 9.71 -8.93
CA PHE A 201 -13.24 8.96 -9.61
C PHE A 201 -12.00 8.79 -8.72
N ILE A 202 -11.56 9.87 -8.07
CA ILE A 202 -10.44 9.84 -7.12
C ILE A 202 -10.74 8.88 -5.97
N TYR A 203 -11.94 8.98 -5.37
CA TYR A 203 -12.35 8.14 -4.24
C TYR A 203 -12.38 6.66 -4.60
N LEU A 204 -13.03 6.29 -5.71
CA LEU A 204 -13.08 4.90 -6.17
C LEU A 204 -11.69 4.37 -6.52
N THR A 205 -10.81 5.21 -7.05
CA THR A 205 -9.41 4.80 -7.32
C THR A 205 -8.65 4.57 -6.02
N ALA A 206 -8.83 5.41 -5.00
CA ALA A 206 -8.19 5.22 -3.69
C ALA A 206 -8.63 3.89 -3.03
N LEU A 207 -9.89 3.48 -3.20
CA LEU A 207 -10.40 2.19 -2.71
C LEU A 207 -9.77 0.97 -3.36
N LEU A 208 -9.11 1.11 -4.53
CA LEU A 208 -8.38 0.00 -5.12
C LEU A 208 -7.30 -0.52 -4.17
N LYS A 209 -6.63 0.36 -3.42
CA LYS A 209 -5.52 -0.03 -2.54
C LYS A 209 -5.90 -1.11 -1.52
N PRO A 210 -6.87 -0.89 -0.61
CA PRO A 210 -7.24 -1.92 0.36
C PRO A 210 -7.79 -3.20 -0.29
N VAL A 211 -8.46 -3.09 -1.46
CA VAL A 211 -9.05 -4.25 -2.15
C VAL A 211 -8.00 -5.09 -2.88
N LEU A 212 -7.04 -4.45 -3.55
CA LEU A 212 -5.92 -5.12 -4.21
C LEU A 212 -4.95 -5.71 -3.19
N PHE A 213 -4.70 -5.01 -2.09
CA PHE A 213 -3.86 -5.51 -0.98
C PHE A 213 -4.31 -6.89 -0.47
N VAL A 214 -5.62 -7.11 -0.28
CA VAL A 214 -6.16 -8.37 0.27
C VAL A 214 -6.32 -9.47 -0.77
N HIS A 215 -6.36 -9.13 -2.06
CA HIS A 215 -6.68 -10.10 -3.10
C HIS A 215 -5.76 -11.34 -3.09
N PRO A 216 -4.42 -11.23 -2.95
CA PRO A 216 -3.56 -12.41 -2.91
C PRO A 216 -3.85 -13.35 -1.71
N LEU A 217 -4.43 -12.84 -0.62
CA LEU A 217 -4.83 -13.65 0.54
C LEU A 217 -6.12 -14.41 0.28
N LEU A 218 -7.09 -13.76 -0.38
CA LEU A 218 -8.36 -14.38 -0.76
C LEU A 218 -8.20 -15.40 -1.89
N ALA A 219 -7.22 -15.20 -2.78
CA ALA A 219 -6.89 -16.13 -3.87
C ALA A 219 -6.12 -17.38 -3.43
N LEU A 220 -5.72 -17.48 -2.16
CA LEU A 220 -4.99 -18.65 -1.66
C LEU A 220 -5.85 -19.93 -1.73
N PRO A 221 -5.29 -21.06 -2.20
CA PRO A 221 -5.99 -22.32 -2.17
C PRO A 221 -6.24 -22.75 -0.73
N LYS A 222 -7.40 -23.37 -0.49
CA LYS A 222 -7.74 -23.93 0.82
C LYS A 222 -6.66 -24.92 1.25
N SER A 223 -6.11 -24.72 2.44
CA SER A 223 -5.09 -25.61 2.99
C SER A 223 -5.10 -25.58 4.52
N LYS A 224 -4.45 -26.55 5.17
CA LYS A 224 -4.29 -26.55 6.64
C LYS A 224 -3.56 -25.30 7.18
N LYS A 225 -2.80 -24.59 6.34
CA LYS A 225 -2.05 -23.37 6.70
C LYS A 225 -2.84 -22.09 6.47
N VAL A 226 -4.02 -22.18 5.84
CA VAL A 226 -4.88 -21.05 5.50
C VAL A 226 -6.29 -21.41 5.95
N PRO A 227 -6.66 -21.10 7.21
CA PRO A 227 -7.98 -21.43 7.71
C PRO A 227 -9.06 -20.74 6.87
N LEU A 228 -10.05 -21.52 6.41
CA LEU A 228 -11.19 -20.99 5.65
C LEU A 228 -11.89 -19.84 6.38
N GLU A 229 -11.94 -19.91 7.70
CA GLU A 229 -12.50 -18.87 8.57
C GLU A 229 -11.84 -17.51 8.36
N GLN A 230 -10.50 -17.45 8.24
CA GLN A 230 -9.78 -16.19 8.00
C GLN A 230 -10.11 -15.61 6.63
N GLN A 231 -10.24 -16.45 5.61
CA GLN A 231 -10.64 -16.02 4.27
C GLN A 231 -12.08 -15.47 4.25
N VAL A 232 -13.01 -16.14 4.94
CA VAL A 232 -14.40 -15.69 5.06
C VAL A 232 -14.50 -14.37 5.82
N LEU A 233 -13.80 -14.24 6.94
CA LEU A 233 -13.73 -13.00 7.72
C LEU A 233 -13.16 -11.85 6.89
N LEU A 234 -12.11 -12.10 6.12
CA LEU A 234 -11.49 -11.09 5.29
C LEU A 234 -12.38 -10.69 4.10
N ALA A 235 -13.04 -11.65 3.45
CA ALA A 235 -13.99 -11.37 2.38
C ALA A 235 -15.14 -10.50 2.88
N ARG A 236 -15.72 -10.84 4.05
CA ARG A 236 -16.74 -10.02 4.70
C ARG A 236 -16.24 -8.60 4.99
N ARG A 237 -14.98 -8.45 5.39
CA ARG A 237 -14.39 -7.13 5.66
C ARG A 237 -14.32 -6.27 4.39
N VAL A 238 -14.03 -6.88 3.24
CA VAL A 238 -14.07 -6.20 1.94
C VAL A 238 -15.49 -5.83 1.55
N GLU A 239 -16.47 -6.69 1.82
CA GLU A 239 -17.89 -6.37 1.58
C GLU A 239 -18.34 -5.17 2.41
N GLU A 240 -18.01 -5.14 3.70
CA GLU A 240 -18.30 -4.03 4.62
C GLU A 240 -17.60 -2.73 4.17
N LEU A 241 -16.37 -2.81 3.66
CA LEU A 241 -15.64 -1.67 3.09
C LEU A 241 -16.35 -1.04 1.88
N LEU A 242 -17.11 -1.81 1.12
CA LEU A 242 -17.71 -1.36 -0.14
C LEU A 242 -19.23 -1.16 -0.04
N GLU A 243 -19.85 -1.52 1.09
CA GLU A 243 -21.30 -1.55 1.24
C GLU A 243 -21.94 -0.17 1.03
N TYR A 244 -21.32 0.89 1.56
CA TYR A 244 -21.86 2.25 1.49
C TYR A 244 -21.82 2.88 0.09
N LEU A 245 -21.14 2.26 -0.90
CA LEU A 245 -21.10 2.74 -2.28
C LEU A 245 -22.44 2.55 -3.00
N GLY A 246 -23.27 1.63 -2.53
CA GLY A 246 -24.46 1.16 -3.24
C GLY A 246 -24.14 0.14 -4.35
N THR A 247 -25.14 -0.68 -4.69
CA THR A 247 -24.95 -1.89 -5.52
C THR A 247 -24.34 -1.60 -6.89
N ALA A 248 -24.78 -0.55 -7.58
CA ALA A 248 -24.32 -0.25 -8.94
C ALA A 248 -22.82 0.14 -8.95
N GLU A 249 -22.42 1.07 -8.08
CA GLU A 249 -21.03 1.52 -8.00
C GLU A 249 -20.11 0.42 -7.46
N ARG A 250 -20.57 -0.35 -6.46
CA ARG A 250 -19.83 -1.51 -5.96
C ARG A 250 -19.58 -2.55 -7.05
N ASN A 251 -20.59 -2.90 -7.85
CA ASN A 251 -20.43 -3.89 -8.91
C ASN A 251 -19.45 -3.41 -9.99
N LYS A 252 -19.57 -2.14 -10.39
CA LYS A 252 -18.66 -1.51 -11.34
C LYS A 252 -17.22 -1.49 -10.81
N PHE A 253 -17.04 -1.12 -9.56
CA PHE A 253 -15.74 -1.11 -8.88
C PHE A 253 -15.13 -2.51 -8.82
N LEU A 254 -15.88 -3.52 -8.38
CA LEU A 254 -15.40 -4.90 -8.29
C LEU A 254 -15.04 -5.48 -9.67
N GLN A 255 -15.80 -5.13 -10.71
CA GLN A 255 -15.46 -5.52 -12.08
C GLN A 255 -14.07 -4.98 -12.48
N VAL A 256 -13.81 -3.70 -12.24
CA VAL A 256 -12.50 -3.09 -12.50
C VAL A 256 -11.43 -3.76 -11.66
N ALA A 257 -11.64 -3.92 -10.35
CA ALA A 257 -10.67 -4.55 -9.45
C ALA A 257 -10.30 -5.98 -9.85
N ASN A 258 -11.27 -6.78 -10.33
CA ASN A 258 -11.02 -8.14 -10.79
C ASN A 258 -10.23 -8.18 -12.10
N LEU A 259 -10.61 -7.35 -13.09
CA LEU A 259 -9.87 -7.24 -14.36
C LEU A 259 -8.41 -6.85 -14.14
N LEU A 260 -8.16 -5.92 -13.22
CA LEU A 260 -6.80 -5.54 -12.82
C LEU A 260 -6.00 -6.77 -12.42
N VAL A 261 -6.50 -7.54 -11.46
CA VAL A 261 -5.73 -8.64 -10.86
C VAL A 261 -5.47 -9.77 -11.85
N GLU A 262 -6.39 -10.04 -12.79
CA GLU A 262 -6.20 -11.04 -13.84
C GLU A 262 -5.05 -10.68 -14.80
N GLU A 263 -4.80 -9.39 -15.02
CA GLU A 263 -3.81 -8.89 -15.97
C GLU A 263 -2.44 -8.56 -15.34
N LEU A 264 -2.31 -8.56 -14.00
CA LEU A 264 -1.07 -8.19 -13.30
C LEU A 264 0.08 -9.18 -13.54
N SER A 265 1.09 -8.71 -14.26
CA SER A 265 2.33 -9.41 -14.61
C SER A 265 3.42 -9.26 -13.54
N ALA A 266 4.68 -9.54 -13.90
CA ALA A 266 5.85 -9.32 -13.06
C ALA A 266 6.50 -7.93 -13.24
N ASP A 267 6.04 -7.14 -14.21
CA ASP A 267 6.56 -5.81 -14.53
C ASP A 267 5.66 -4.73 -13.93
N THR A 268 6.12 -4.10 -12.84
CA THR A 268 5.33 -3.13 -12.08
C THR A 268 4.94 -1.91 -12.93
N HIS A 269 5.79 -1.43 -13.85
CA HIS A 269 5.44 -0.26 -14.68
C HIS A 269 4.33 -0.59 -15.66
N LYS A 270 4.41 -1.74 -16.33
CA LYS A 270 3.32 -2.22 -17.20
C LYS A 270 2.03 -2.45 -16.41
N ASN A 271 2.16 -2.97 -15.20
CA ASN A 271 1.04 -3.18 -14.31
C ASN A 271 0.37 -1.87 -13.92
N VAL A 272 1.13 -0.80 -13.64
CA VAL A 272 0.56 0.53 -13.33
C VAL A 272 -0.08 1.16 -14.56
N ASP A 273 0.53 1.05 -15.74
CA ASP A 273 -0.03 1.58 -16.98
C ASP A 273 -1.37 0.91 -17.33
N MET A 274 -1.40 -0.42 -17.31
CA MET A 274 -2.61 -1.22 -17.49
C MET A 274 -3.65 -0.86 -16.42
N ALA A 275 -3.21 -0.73 -15.17
CA ALA A 275 -4.14 -0.46 -14.09
C ALA A 275 -4.77 0.93 -14.18
N LEU A 276 -4.00 1.91 -14.66
CA LEU A 276 -4.52 3.25 -14.93
C LEU A 276 -5.54 3.22 -16.07
N GLN A 277 -5.28 2.46 -17.15
CA GLN A 277 -6.24 2.28 -18.25
C GLN A 277 -7.56 1.68 -17.74
N GLN A 278 -7.51 0.63 -16.93
CA GLN A 278 -8.71 0.02 -16.36
C GLN A 278 -9.42 0.95 -15.37
N ALA A 279 -8.67 1.69 -14.55
CA ALA A 279 -9.23 2.67 -13.60
C ALA A 279 -10.02 3.78 -14.31
N MET A 280 -9.68 4.16 -15.56
CA MET A 280 -10.47 5.13 -16.34
C MET A 280 -11.94 4.71 -16.54
N ASN A 281 -12.28 3.43 -16.39
CA ASN A 281 -13.66 2.97 -16.41
C ASN A 281 -14.46 3.46 -15.18
N LEU A 282 -13.80 3.81 -14.08
CA LEU A 282 -14.42 4.37 -12.88
C LEU A 282 -14.83 5.85 -13.05
N ALA A 283 -14.25 6.54 -14.04
CA ALA A 283 -14.48 7.96 -14.32
C ALA A 283 -15.74 8.30 -15.14
#